data_AF-A0A7W8GFB9-F1
#
_entry.id   AF-A0A7W8GFB9-F1
#
_cell.length_a   1.000
_cell.length_b   1.000
_cell.length_c   1.000
_cell.angle_alpha   90.00
_cell.angle_beta   90.00
_cell.angle_gamma   90.00
#
_symmetry.space_group_name_H-M   'P 1'
#
loop_
_entity.id
_entity.type
_entity.pdbx_description
1 polymer ?
#
loop_
_entity_poly.entity_id
_entity_poly.type
_entity_poly.pdbx_seq_one_letter_code
_entity_poly.pdbx_strand_id
1 'polypeptide(L)' 'MKLAYTYDEAAAQLGCQKDLVRDLVASGDLQAFTVSPKPDARSKRISHAELTRFIAAREDAERRKFAGLTLSSNARQSA' A
#
# COMPACT_ATOMS: atom_id res chain seq x y z
N MET A 1 -16.23 -9.34 -8.88
CA MET A 1 -15.18 -8.45 -8.34
C MET A 1 -15.72 -7.71 -7.13
N LYS A 2 -14.96 -7.65 -6.01
CA LYS A 2 -15.40 -6.96 -4.78
C LYS A 2 -14.99 -5.49 -4.85
N LEU A 3 -15.92 -4.56 -4.57
CA LEU A 3 -15.67 -3.12 -4.73
C LEU A 3 -14.93 -2.47 -3.55
N ALA A 4 -15.00 -3.10 -2.37
CA ALA A 4 -14.41 -2.59 -1.15
C ALA A 4 -13.98 -3.72 -0.23
N TYR A 5 -12.88 -3.50 0.47
CA TYR A 5 -12.18 -4.47 1.30
C TYR A 5 -12.19 -4.04 2.76
N THR A 6 -12.34 -5.00 3.68
CA THR A 6 -12.02 -4.77 5.10
C THR A 6 -10.51 -4.65 5.29
N TYR A 7 -10.05 -4.25 6.48
CA TYR A 7 -8.62 -4.23 6.76
C TYR A 7 -7.99 -5.62 6.72
N ASP A 8 -8.70 -6.65 7.17
CA ASP A 8 -8.25 -8.04 7.08
C ASP A 8 -8.08 -8.48 5.62
N GLU A 9 -9.00 -8.09 4.74
CA GLU A 9 -8.92 -8.44 3.31
C GLU A 9 -7.84 -7.63 2.57
N ALA A 10 -7.72 -6.34 2.89
CA ALA A 10 -6.65 -5.49 2.37
C ALA A 10 -5.27 -6.03 2.79
N ALA A 11 -5.12 -6.46 4.04
CA ALA A 11 -3.90 -7.07 4.55
C ALA A 11 -3.54 -8.36 3.78
N ALA A 12 -4.54 -9.20 3.49
CA ALA A 12 -4.34 -10.40 2.68
C ALA A 12 -3.92 -10.07 1.24
N GLN A 13 -4.48 -9.03 0.62
CA GLN A 13 -4.09 -8.57 -0.72
C GLN A 13 -2.68 -7.99 -0.75
N LEU A 14 -2.27 -7.27 0.30
CA LEU A 14 -0.95 -6.66 0.43
C LEU A 14 0.11 -7.63 0.96
N GLY A 15 -0.27 -8.85 1.38
CA GLY A 15 0.63 -9.82 2.00
C GLY A 15 1.22 -9.33 3.33
N CYS A 16 0.48 -8.53 4.10
CA CYS A 16 0.97 -7.91 5.33
C CYS A 16 0.03 -8.15 6.54
N GLN A 17 0.43 -7.65 7.71
CA GLN A 17 -0.42 -7.73 8.90
C GLN A 17 -1.47 -6.62 8.90
N LYS A 18 -2.63 -6.91 9.51
CA LYS A 18 -3.72 -5.95 9.63
C LYS A 18 -3.34 -4.67 10.39
N ASP A 19 -2.48 -4.78 11.39
CA ASP A 19 -2.03 -3.61 12.16
C ASP A 19 -1.27 -2.63 11.26
N LEU A 20 -0.47 -3.13 10.31
CA LEU A 20 0.18 -2.28 9.32
C LEU A 20 -0.84 -1.53 8.44
N VAL A 21 -1.91 -2.21 8.02
CA VAL A 21 -2.99 -1.55 7.26
C VAL A 21 -3.66 -0.46 8.09
N ARG A 22 -3.89 -0.71 9.38
CA ARG A 22 -4.44 0.29 10.30
C ARG A 22 -3.52 1.49 10.44
N ASP A 23 -2.22 1.26 10.57
CA ASP A 23 -1.23 2.32 10.72
C ASP A 23 -1.10 3.15 9.43
N LEU A 24 -1.12 2.51 8.25
CA LEU A 24 -1.15 3.20 6.95
C LEU A 24 -2.40 4.07 6.76
N VAL A 25 -3.55 3.63 7.28
CA VAL A 25 -4.76 4.47 7.26
C VAL A 25 -4.65 5.60 8.27
N ALA A 26 -4.02 5.37 9.42
CA ALA A 26 -3.81 6.39 10.44
C ALA A 26 -2.79 7.46 10.02
N SER A 27 -1.75 7.08 9.26
CA SER A 27 -0.76 8.00 8.69
C SER A 27 -1.30 8.80 7.50
N GLY A 28 -2.38 8.33 6.88
CA GLY A 28 -2.97 8.94 5.68
C GLY A 28 -2.37 8.42 4.36
N ASP A 29 -1.45 7.44 4.42
CA ASP A 29 -0.86 6.82 3.24
C ASP A 29 -1.86 5.94 2.49
N LEU A 30 -2.84 5.38 3.19
CA LEU A 30 -3.91 4.56 2.62
C LEU A 30 -5.28 5.14 2.95
N GLN A 31 -6.09 5.43 1.92
CA GLN A 31 -7.42 6.00 2.15
C GLN A 31 -8.47 4.92 2.49
N ALA A 32 -9.27 5.18 3.53
CA ALA A 32 -10.40 4.36 3.91
C ALA A 32 -11.66 5.22 4.10
N PHE A 33 -12.82 4.67 3.77
CA PHE A 33 -14.12 5.31 3.96
C PHE A 33 -14.98 4.51 4.93
N THR A 34 -15.91 5.19 5.60
CA THR A 34 -16.80 4.56 6.58
C THR A 34 -18.11 4.14 5.89
N VAL A 35 -18.49 2.87 6.04
CA VAL A 35 -19.75 2.32 5.47
C VAL A 35 -20.93 2.31 6.45
N SER A 36 -20.72 2.74 7.69
CA SER A 36 -21.76 2.79 8.73
C SER A 36 -21.92 4.21 9.27
N PRO A 37 -23.16 4.66 9.56
CA PRO A 37 -23.39 5.92 10.25
C PRO A 37 -22.88 5.92 11.70
N LYS A 38 -22.64 4.74 12.28
CA LYS A 38 -21.89 4.57 13.53
C LYS A 38 -20.44 4.19 13.20
N PRO A 39 -19.48 5.13 13.30
CA PRO A 39 -18.11 4.90 12.88
C PRO A 39 -17.35 4.05 13.90
N ASP A 40 -17.25 2.74 13.61
CA ASP A 40 -16.41 1.80 14.33
C ASP A 40 -15.20 1.38 13.46
N ALA A 41 -14.15 0.83 14.07
CA ALA A 41 -13.01 0.28 13.33
C ALA A 41 -13.42 -0.80 12.30
N ARG A 42 -14.51 -1.53 12.59
CA ARG A 42 -15.10 -2.54 11.69
C ARG A 42 -15.94 -1.94 10.56
N SER A 43 -16.24 -0.65 10.62
CA SER A 43 -17.02 0.10 9.63
C SER A 43 -16.15 0.77 8.56
N LYS A 44 -14.82 0.73 8.71
CA LYS A 44 -13.91 1.26 7.69
C LYS A 44 -13.69 0.24 6.56
N ARG A 45 -13.68 0.73 5.32
CA ARG A 45 -13.41 -0.05 4.11
C ARG A 45 -12.42 0.69 3.23
N ILE A 46 -11.64 -0.06 2.48
CA ILE A 46 -10.69 0.47 1.50
C ILE A 46 -11.23 0.10 0.11
N SER A 47 -11.28 1.06 -0.80
CA SER A 47 -11.77 0.81 -2.15
C SER A 47 -10.76 -0.02 -2.95
N HIS A 48 -11.25 -0.77 -3.94
CA HIS A 48 -10.36 -1.49 -4.85
C HIS A 48 -9.36 -0.54 -5.55
N ALA A 49 -9.84 0.60 -6.04
CA ALA A 49 -9.02 1.60 -6.72
C ALA A 49 -7.88 2.12 -5.83
N GLU A 50 -8.15 2.36 -4.54
CA GLU A 50 -7.11 2.83 -3.62
C GLU A 50 -6.06 1.75 -3.33
N LEU A 51 -6.48 0.49 -3.14
CA LEU A 51 -5.53 -0.63 -2.99
C LEU A 51 -4.63 -0.77 -4.22
N THR A 52 -5.20 -0.74 -5.42
CA THR A 52 -4.44 -0.82 -6.67
C THR A 52 -3.47 0.36 -6.82
N ARG A 53 -3.90 1.59 -6.50
CA ARG A 53 -3.04 2.77 -6.48
C ARG A 53 -1.86 2.59 -5.53
N PHE A 54 -2.13 2.09 -4.33
CA PHE A 54 -1.11 1.89 -3.30
C PHE A 54 -0.07 0.84 -3.70
N ILE A 55 -0.52 -0.30 -4.25
CA ILE A 55 0.37 -1.37 -4.75
C ILE A 55 1.28 -0.82 -5.85
N ALA A 56 0.71 -0.16 -6.86
CA ALA A 56 1.48 0.41 -7.95
C ALA A 56 2.52 1.44 -7.46
N ALA A 57 2.14 2.31 -6.51
CA ALA A 57 3.05 3.29 -5.92
C ALA A 57 4.22 2.62 -5.16
N ARG A 58 3.97 1.51 -4.47
CA ARG A 58 5.02 0.73 -3.80
C ARG A 58 5.97 0.06 -4.79
N GLU A 59 5.43 -0.57 -5.83
CA GLU A 59 6.25 -1.18 -6.88
C GLU A 59 7.12 -0.14 -7.59
N ASP A 60 6.59 1.06 -7.86
CA ASP A 60 7.37 2.16 -8.44
C ASP A 60 8.45 2.68 -7.49
N ALA A 61 8.15 2.79 -6.19
CA ALA A 61 9.15 3.16 -5.19
C ALA A 61 10.27 2.12 -5.09
N GLU A 62 9.94 0.83 -5.17
CA GLU A 62 10.92 -0.26 -5.18
C GLU A 62 11.73 -0.27 -6.48
N ARG A 63 11.09 -0.09 -7.64
CA ARG A 63 11.78 0.05 -8.94
C ARG A 63 12.76 1.22 -8.93
N ARG A 64 12.38 2.37 -8.37
CA ARG A 64 13.29 3.54 -8.23
C ARG A 64 14.45 3.26 -7.30
N LYS A 65 14.23 2.57 -6.17
CA LYS A 65 15.30 2.15 -5.25
C LYS A 65 16.30 1.22 -5.93
N PHE A 66 15.82 0.22 -6.68
CA PHE A 66 16.68 -0.70 -7.42
C PHE A 66 17.39 -0.05 -8.60
N ALA A 67 16.69 0.80 -9.38
CA ALA A 67 17.30 1.53 -10.49
C ALA A 67 18.40 2.51 -10.02
N GLY A 68 18.27 3.07 -8.81
CA GLY A 68 19.32 3.90 -8.20
C GLY A 68 20.56 3.10 -7.75
N LEU A 69 20.39 1.83 -7.39
CA LEU A 69 21.48 0.94 -6.94
C LEU A 69 22.30 0.36 -8.09
N THR A 70 21.70 0.12 -9.25
CA THR A 70 22.39 -0.47 -10.41
C THR A 70 23.27 0.51 -11.17
N LEU A 71 22.90 1.80 -11.25
CA LEU A 71 23.70 2.82 -11.95
C LEU A 71 24.96 3.26 -11.19
N SER A 72 24.94 3.22 -9.84
CA SER A 72 26.11 3.61 -9.02
C SER A 72 27.22 2.55 -8.97
N SER A 73 26.96 1.33 -9.49
CA SER A 73 27.92 0.22 -9.40
C SER A 73 28.79 0.01 -10.64
N ASN A 74 28.54 0.73 -11.75
CA ASN A 74 29.31 0.56 -13.00
C ASN A 74 30.29 1.70 -13.32
N ALA A 75 30.39 2.74 -12.48
CA ALA A 75 31.26 3.90 -12.73
C ALA A 75 32.73 3.69 -12.29
N ARG A 76 33.11 2.50 -11.80
CA ARG A 76 34.46 2.23 -11.26
C ARG A 76 35.23 1.09 -11.96
N GLN A 77 34.72 0.53 -13.05
CA GLN A 77 35.38 -0.52 -13.83
C GLN A 77 35.74 -0.05 -15.24
N SER A 78 36.56 1.00 -15.34
CA SER A 78 37.28 1.37 -16.57
C SER A 78 38.46 2.23 -16.16
N ALA A 79 39.52 1.58 -15.66
CA ALA A 79 40.87 2.11 -15.56
C ALA A 79 41.77 1.16 -16.35
#